data_AF-A0A3B6LK50-F1
#
_entry.id   AF-A0A3B6LK50-F1
#
_cell.length_a   1.000
_cell.length_b   1.000
_cell.length_c   1.000
_cell.angle_alpha   90.00
_cell.angle_beta   90.00
_cell.angle_gamma   90.00
#
_symmetry.space_group_name_H-M   'P 1'
#
loop_
_entity.id
_entity.type
_entity.pdbx_description
1 polymer ?
#
loop_
_entity_poly.entity_id
_entity_poly.type
_entity_poly.pdbx_seq_one_letter_code
_entity_poly.pdbx_strand_id
1 'polypeptide(L)'
;MPKSKRNRSVTLSKTKKKPGLERKGKVVTEIKDAIERHSSAYVFTYNNMRNQKLKDLRDQLKSSSRIFLAGKKVMQIALGRSPADEAKTGLHKLSKFLQGASGLLFTNLPRDDVERLFREFEVNDFARTGSIATQTVELKEGPLEQFSHEMEPFLRKQGLPVRLNKGVVELVADHVVCEEGKPLSPEAAHTLRVLGTKMATFRLYLVCRWSSDDFEVYKEGLAHLGGEEADESS
;
A
#
# COMPACT_ATOMS: atom_id res chain seq x y z
N MET A 1 13.69 10.90 -43.76
CA MET A 1 12.99 9.64 -43.40
C MET A 1 12.26 9.83 -42.07
N PRO A 2 10.96 9.53 -41.96
CA PRO A 2 10.26 9.58 -40.67
C PRO A 2 10.84 8.51 -39.73
N LYS A 3 11.19 8.90 -38.49
CA LYS A 3 11.76 7.99 -37.48
C LYS A 3 10.83 6.78 -37.28
N SER A 4 11.39 5.56 -37.33
CA SER A 4 10.67 4.32 -37.03
C SER A 4 9.92 4.46 -35.69
N LYS A 5 8.60 4.59 -35.76
CA LYS A 5 7.74 4.64 -34.58
C LYS A 5 7.27 3.21 -34.30
N ARG A 6 7.62 2.66 -33.13
CA ARG A 6 7.11 1.37 -32.67
C ARG A 6 5.57 1.41 -32.70
N ASN A 7 4.98 0.35 -33.24
CA ASN A 7 3.53 0.18 -33.25
C ASN A 7 3.03 0.18 -31.80
N ARG A 8 2.21 1.17 -31.44
CA ARG A 8 1.56 1.24 -30.13
C ARG A 8 0.19 0.61 -30.27
N SER A 9 -0.02 -0.53 -29.62
CA SER A 9 -1.34 -1.15 -29.51
C SER A 9 -2.31 -0.16 -28.85
N VAL A 10 -3.29 0.33 -29.60
CA VAL A 10 -4.31 1.25 -29.09
C VAL A 10 -5.46 0.41 -28.52
N THR A 11 -5.67 0.50 -27.21
CA THR A 11 -6.77 -0.20 -26.53
C THR A 11 -8.11 0.48 -26.82
N LEU A 12 -9.11 -0.29 -27.25
CA LEU A 12 -10.49 0.18 -27.50
C LEU A 12 -11.33 0.33 -26.22
N SER A 13 -10.69 0.45 -25.05
CA SER A 13 -11.39 0.53 -23.77
C SER A 13 -12.23 1.81 -23.68
N LYS A 14 -13.45 1.71 -23.13
CA LYS A 14 -14.34 2.86 -22.90
C LYS A 14 -13.80 3.87 -21.88
N THR A 15 -12.78 3.50 -21.11
CA THR A 15 -12.17 4.35 -20.08
C THR A 15 -11.28 5.42 -20.72
N LYS A 16 -11.83 6.62 -20.88
CA LYS A 16 -11.06 7.80 -21.29
C LYS A 16 -10.06 8.19 -20.19
N LYS A 17 -8.86 8.62 -20.58
CA LYS A 17 -7.93 9.26 -19.64
C LYS A 17 -8.60 10.52 -19.08
N LYS A 18 -8.91 10.52 -17.78
CA LYS A 18 -9.41 11.72 -17.11
C LYS A 18 -8.29 12.77 -17.09
N PRO A 19 -8.56 14.05 -17.39
CA PRO A 19 -7.55 15.10 -17.35
C PRO A 19 -6.96 15.20 -15.93
N GLY A 20 -5.65 14.99 -15.83
CA GLY A 20 -4.97 14.92 -14.53
C GLY A 20 -5.04 16.22 -13.73
N LEU A 21 -5.18 17.37 -14.41
CA LEU A 21 -5.21 18.68 -13.77
C LEU A 21 -6.52 18.90 -13.00
N GLU A 22 -7.67 18.60 -13.59
CA GLU A 22 -8.98 18.75 -12.94
C GLU A 22 -9.10 17.88 -11.69
N ARG A 23 -8.59 16.65 -11.75
CA ARG A 23 -8.59 15.74 -10.59
C ARG A 23 -7.71 16.27 -9.47
N LYS A 24 -6.52 16.81 -9.79
CA LYS A 24 -5.62 17.41 -8.80
C LYS A 24 -6.26 18.65 -8.16
N GLY A 25 -6.89 19.50 -8.97
CA GLY A 25 -7.64 20.67 -8.47
C GLY A 25 -8.75 20.28 -7.50
N LYS A 26 -9.58 19.30 -7.87
CA LYS A 26 -10.66 18.79 -7.00
C LYS A 26 -10.12 18.27 -5.66
N VAL A 27 -9.04 17.51 -5.67
CA VAL A 27 -8.41 17.01 -4.45
C VAL A 27 -7.91 18.15 -3.55
N VAL A 28 -7.34 19.21 -4.12
CA VAL A 28 -6.92 20.38 -3.34
C VAL A 28 -8.13 21.05 -2.68
N THR A 29 -9.22 21.24 -3.43
CA THR A 29 -10.46 21.82 -2.89
C THR A 29 -11.06 20.95 -1.78
N GLU A 30 -11.11 19.63 -1.95
CA GLU A 30 -11.62 18.71 -0.93
C GLU A 30 -10.74 18.70 0.34
N ILE A 31 -9.42 18.83 0.19
CA ILE A 31 -8.51 18.93 1.35
C ILE A 31 -8.76 20.24 2.09
N LYS A 32 -8.91 21.37 1.38
CA LYS A 32 -9.20 22.67 2.01
C LYS A 32 -10.53 22.64 2.77
N ASP A 33 -11.57 22.07 2.18
CA ASP A 33 -12.86 21.86 2.83
C ASP A 33 -12.76 20.94 4.07
N ALA A 34 -11.93 19.89 4.00
CA ALA A 34 -11.66 19.02 5.14
C ALA A 34 -10.88 19.73 6.27
N ILE A 35 -9.95 20.62 5.93
CA ILE A 35 -9.21 21.44 6.91
C ILE A 35 -10.17 22.36 7.68
N GLU A 36 -11.19 22.91 7.03
CA GLU A 36 -12.18 23.78 7.67
C GLU A 36 -13.14 22.99 8.57
N ARG A 37 -13.62 21.83 8.11
CA ARG A 37 -14.61 21.00 8.82
C ARG A 37 -14.06 20.18 9.98
N HIS A 38 -12.75 19.94 10.00
CA HIS A 38 -12.12 19.10 11.00
C HIS A 38 -11.19 19.87 11.93
N SER A 39 -11.19 19.47 13.20
CA SER A 39 -10.38 20.11 14.25
C SER A 39 -8.93 19.64 14.25
N SER A 40 -8.67 18.40 13.81
CA SER A 40 -7.35 17.78 13.84
C SER A 40 -6.97 17.16 12.48
N ALA A 41 -5.67 17.18 12.19
CA ALA A 41 -5.09 16.58 11.01
C ALA A 41 -3.90 15.68 11.39
N TYR A 42 -3.76 14.56 10.70
CA TYR A 42 -2.70 13.59 10.89
C TYR A 42 -2.04 13.27 9.56
N VAL A 43 -0.72 13.14 9.57
CA VAL A 43 0.03 12.50 8.49
C VAL A 43 0.33 11.08 8.93
N PHE A 44 0.05 10.12 8.06
CA PHE A 44 0.39 8.73 8.27
C PHE A 44 1.16 8.18 7.07
N THR A 45 1.98 7.17 7.33
CA THR A 45 2.59 6.33 6.31
C THR A 45 2.00 4.93 6.37
N TYR A 46 2.25 4.12 5.35
CA TYR A 46 1.65 2.81 5.21
C TYR A 46 2.57 1.86 4.46
N ASN A 47 2.51 0.58 4.82
CA ASN A 47 3.28 -0.47 4.13
C ASN A 47 2.33 -1.45 3.43
N ASN A 48 2.69 -1.91 2.23
CA ASN A 48 1.93 -2.94 1.49
C ASN A 48 0.42 -2.61 1.31
N MET A 49 0.10 -1.37 0.94
CA MET A 49 -1.27 -0.87 0.79
C MET A 49 -2.14 -1.67 -0.19
N ARG A 50 -3.40 -1.87 0.19
CA ARG A 50 -4.44 -2.49 -0.63
C ARG A 50 -5.64 -1.56 -0.76
N ASN A 51 -5.98 -1.19 -2.01
CA ASN A 51 -7.06 -0.25 -2.30
C ASN A 51 -8.41 -0.66 -1.70
N GLN A 52 -8.72 -1.97 -1.67
CA GLN A 52 -9.95 -2.48 -1.08
C GLN A 52 -10.00 -2.23 0.43
N LYS A 53 -8.92 -2.57 1.15
CA LYS A 53 -8.83 -2.39 2.60
C LYS A 53 -8.85 -0.93 3.02
N LEU A 54 -8.24 -0.06 2.22
CA LEU A 54 -8.34 1.39 2.42
C LEU A 54 -9.76 1.91 2.17
N LYS A 55 -10.49 1.32 1.21
CA LYS A 55 -11.89 1.68 0.97
C LYS A 55 -12.74 1.29 2.17
N ASP A 56 -12.55 0.09 2.70
CA ASP A 56 -13.24 -0.38 3.90
C ASP A 56 -12.98 0.56 5.09
N LEU A 57 -11.71 0.94 5.30
CA LEU A 57 -11.33 1.91 6.34
C LEU A 57 -11.97 3.29 6.12
N ARG A 58 -12.01 3.79 4.88
CA ARG A 58 -12.68 5.05 4.55
C ARG A 58 -14.18 5.00 4.80
N ASP A 59 -14.81 3.87 4.51
CA ASP A 59 -16.24 3.68 4.71
C ASP A 59 -16.58 3.60 6.21
N GLN A 60 -15.74 2.95 7.03
CA GLN A 60 -15.86 2.95 8.50
C GLN A 60 -15.72 4.34 9.11
N LEU A 61 -14.78 5.15 8.59
CA LEU A 61 -14.49 6.48 9.12
C LEU A 61 -15.31 7.62 8.49
N LYS A 62 -16.20 7.31 7.54
CA LYS A 62 -16.87 8.30 6.67
C LYS A 62 -17.66 9.38 7.42
N SER A 63 -18.18 9.05 8.61
CA SER A 63 -18.99 9.95 9.43
C SER A 63 -18.15 10.95 10.24
N SER A 64 -16.95 10.58 10.66
CA SER A 64 -16.12 11.35 11.59
C SER A 64 -14.82 11.88 10.99
N SER A 65 -14.35 11.24 9.92
CA SER A 65 -13.00 11.47 9.40
C SER A 65 -12.91 11.35 7.86
N ARG A 66 -11.88 11.95 7.29
CA ARG A 66 -11.57 11.89 5.86
C ARG A 66 -10.12 11.55 5.61
N ILE A 67 -9.89 10.48 4.84
CA ILE A 67 -8.57 10.02 4.43
C ILE A 67 -8.29 10.39 2.98
N PHE A 68 -7.21 11.13 2.75
CA PHE A 68 -6.70 11.52 1.44
C PHE A 68 -5.40 10.80 1.13
N LEU A 69 -5.38 10.12 -0.03
CA LEU A 69 -4.15 9.64 -0.66
C LEU A 69 -4.06 10.31 -2.04
N ALA A 70 -3.10 11.22 -2.19
CA ALA A 70 -2.87 11.94 -3.42
C ALA A 70 -1.37 12.15 -3.65
N GLY A 71 -0.98 12.72 -4.79
CA GLY A 71 0.42 13.02 -5.03
C GLY A 71 0.96 13.99 -3.97
N LYS A 72 2.13 13.70 -3.38
CA LYS A 72 2.76 14.49 -2.31
C LYS A 72 2.74 16.01 -2.57
N LYS A 73 3.12 16.42 -3.78
CA LYS A 73 3.13 17.84 -4.19
C LYS A 73 1.74 18.49 -4.14
N VAL A 74 0.68 17.74 -4.43
CA VAL A 74 -0.71 18.21 -4.41
C VAL A 74 -1.16 18.44 -2.97
N MET A 75 -0.87 17.49 -2.08
CA MET A 75 -1.20 17.59 -0.66
C MET A 75 -0.41 18.72 0.01
N GLN A 76 0.87 18.88 -0.32
CA GLN A 76 1.68 20.00 0.17
C GLN A 76 1.16 21.37 -0.29
N ILE A 77 0.65 21.48 -1.53
CA ILE A 77 0.01 22.71 -2.02
C ILE A 77 -1.31 22.98 -1.28
N ALA A 78 -2.07 21.94 -0.93
CA ALA A 78 -3.33 22.10 -0.23
C ALA A 78 -3.16 22.55 1.23
N LEU A 79 -2.11 22.07 1.91
CA LEU A 79 -1.77 22.46 3.29
C LEU A 79 -1.06 23.83 3.37
N GLY A 80 -0.30 24.17 2.32
CA GLY A 80 0.62 25.31 2.30
C GLY A 80 2.07 24.87 2.51
N ARG A 81 2.98 25.42 1.70
CA ARG A 81 4.43 25.13 1.79
C ARG A 81 5.18 26.10 2.70
N SER A 82 4.60 27.27 2.92
CA SER A 82 5.21 28.36 3.68
C SER A 82 4.20 28.95 4.65
N PRO A 83 4.67 29.66 5.69
CA PRO A 83 3.78 30.32 6.64
C PRO A 83 2.86 31.40 6.02
N ALA A 84 3.20 31.89 4.82
CA ALA A 84 2.41 32.89 4.11
C ALA A 84 1.26 32.29 3.27
N ASP A 85 1.29 30.97 3.00
CA ASP A 85 0.36 30.26 2.12
C ASP A 85 -0.36 29.11 2.84
N GLU A 86 -0.32 29.11 4.19
CA GLU A 86 -0.95 28.07 4.98
C GLU A 86 -2.41 28.41 5.29
N ALA A 87 -3.29 27.40 5.14
CA ALA A 87 -4.73 27.57 5.33
C ALA A 87 -5.11 27.87 6.80
N LYS A 88 -4.32 27.36 7.75
CA LYS A 88 -4.36 27.64 9.18
C LYS A 88 -2.94 27.60 9.72
N THR A 89 -2.70 28.31 10.81
CA THR A 89 -1.39 28.44 11.43
C THR A 89 -0.79 27.07 11.79
N GLY A 90 0.39 26.77 11.28
CA GLY A 90 1.15 25.55 11.61
C GLY A 90 0.91 24.35 10.68
N LEU A 91 -0.01 24.42 9.70
CA LEU A 91 -0.23 23.36 8.71
C LEU A 91 0.98 23.16 7.79
N HIS A 92 1.79 24.21 7.58
CA HIS A 92 3.04 24.08 6.82
C HIS A 92 4.00 23.05 7.44
N LYS A 93 3.91 22.77 8.75
CA LYS A 93 4.73 21.76 9.42
C LYS A 93 4.39 20.35 8.95
N LEU A 94 3.10 20.02 8.77
CA LEU A 94 2.65 18.72 8.24
C LEU A 94 3.19 18.48 6.83
N SER A 95 3.29 19.54 6.01
CA SER A 95 3.76 19.44 4.63
C SER A 95 5.19 18.87 4.51
N LYS A 96 6.03 19.07 5.54
CA LYS A 96 7.41 18.57 5.60
C LYS A 96 7.50 17.06 5.79
N PHE A 97 6.49 16.47 6.43
CA PHE A 97 6.39 15.03 6.71
C PHE A 97 5.67 14.25 5.60
N LEU A 98 5.15 14.92 4.57
CA LEU A 98 4.58 14.28 3.38
C LEU A 98 5.69 13.78 2.44
N GLN A 99 6.37 12.72 2.86
CA GLN A 99 7.43 12.03 2.11
C GLN A 99 7.02 10.57 1.84
N GLY A 100 7.66 9.95 0.84
CA GLY A 100 7.38 8.56 0.45
C GLY A 100 5.89 8.25 0.22
N ALA A 101 5.49 7.05 0.64
CA ALA A 101 4.10 6.59 0.70
C ALA A 101 3.40 7.17 1.94
N SER A 102 2.93 8.41 1.83
CA SER A 102 2.21 9.12 2.90
C SER A 102 0.78 9.50 2.52
N GLY A 103 -0.07 9.60 3.54
CA GLY A 103 -1.45 10.00 3.47
C GLY A 103 -1.82 11.05 4.51
N LEU A 104 -2.94 11.72 4.28
CA LEU A 104 -3.54 12.66 5.24
C LEU A 104 -4.83 12.09 5.79
N LEU A 105 -5.03 12.24 7.09
CA LEU A 105 -6.28 11.97 7.78
C LEU A 105 -6.73 13.27 8.46
N PHE A 106 -7.93 13.72 8.14
CA PHE A 106 -8.60 14.77 8.90
C PHE A 106 -9.71 14.14 9.74
N THR A 107 -9.82 14.51 11.00
CA THR A 107 -10.77 13.86 11.92
C THR A 107 -11.20 14.78 13.04
N ASN A 108 -12.40 14.51 13.55
CA ASN A 108 -12.95 15.12 14.77
C ASN A 108 -12.89 14.16 15.98
N LEU A 109 -12.31 12.98 15.82
CA LEU A 109 -12.14 12.02 16.92
C LEU A 109 -11.05 12.48 17.90
N PRO A 110 -11.16 12.09 19.18
CA PRO A 110 -10.11 12.34 20.15
C PRO A 110 -8.85 11.57 19.78
N ARG A 111 -7.70 12.09 20.23
CA ARG A 111 -6.37 11.54 19.97
C ARG A 111 -6.30 10.04 20.24
N ASP A 112 -6.74 9.61 21.42
CA ASP A 112 -6.60 8.23 21.88
C ASP A 112 -7.36 7.24 20.99
N ASP A 113 -8.50 7.65 20.44
CA ASP A 113 -9.29 6.81 19.53
C ASP A 113 -8.60 6.67 18.17
N VAL A 114 -7.97 7.73 17.67
CA VAL A 114 -7.21 7.68 16.41
C VAL A 114 -5.97 6.82 16.57
N GLU A 115 -5.23 6.97 17.67
CA GLU A 115 -4.05 6.15 17.96
C GLU A 115 -4.42 4.67 18.10
N ARG A 116 -5.50 4.37 18.84
CA ARG A 116 -6.01 3.01 18.99
C ARG A 116 -6.42 2.42 17.65
N LEU A 117 -7.16 3.17 16.84
CA LEU A 117 -7.62 2.72 15.53
C LEU A 117 -6.45 2.41 14.59
N PHE A 118 -5.40 3.24 14.57
CA PHE A 118 -4.22 2.99 13.73
C PHE A 118 -3.36 1.82 14.24
N ARG A 119 -3.31 1.61 15.56
CA ARG A 119 -2.58 0.51 16.18
C ARG A 119 -3.25 -0.84 15.96
N GLU A 120 -4.57 -0.89 16.08
CA GLU A 120 -5.38 -2.11 15.89
C GLU A 120 -5.61 -2.46 14.42
N PHE A 121 -5.48 -1.47 13.53
CA PHE A 121 -5.68 -1.70 12.10
C PHE A 121 -4.49 -2.43 11.48
N GLU A 122 -4.60 -3.76 11.48
CA GLU A 122 -3.65 -4.67 10.86
C GLU A 122 -4.38 -5.63 9.93
N VAL A 123 -3.95 -5.72 8.67
CA VAL A 123 -4.54 -6.62 7.69
C VAL A 123 -3.47 -7.44 6.99
N ASN A 124 -3.50 -8.74 7.21
CA ASN A 124 -2.60 -9.68 6.52
C ASN A 124 -3.07 -9.96 5.09
N ASP A 125 -2.14 -9.84 4.14
CA ASP A 125 -2.35 -10.12 2.72
C ASP A 125 -1.16 -10.88 2.12
N PHE A 126 -1.33 -11.35 0.89
CA PHE A 126 -0.30 -12.05 0.13
C PHE A 126 0.82 -11.10 -0.28
N ALA A 127 2.05 -11.55 -0.08
CA ALA A 127 3.23 -10.83 -0.51
C ALA A 127 3.30 -10.72 -2.03
N ARG A 128 4.02 -9.71 -2.51
CA ARG A 128 4.25 -9.46 -3.94
C ARG A 128 5.70 -9.77 -4.27
N THR A 129 5.96 -9.91 -5.56
CA THR A 129 7.33 -9.90 -6.08
C THR A 129 8.11 -8.71 -5.52
N GLY A 130 9.34 -8.96 -5.08
CA GLY A 130 10.21 -7.96 -4.46
C GLY A 130 9.92 -7.66 -2.99
N SER A 131 8.80 -8.12 -2.42
CA SER A 131 8.57 -8.02 -0.98
C SER A 131 9.55 -8.90 -0.22
N ILE A 132 10.05 -8.44 0.91
CA ILE A 132 10.92 -9.24 1.79
C ILE A 132 10.07 -10.31 2.47
N ALA A 133 10.52 -11.56 2.41
CA ALA A 133 9.86 -12.67 3.09
C ALA A 133 10.01 -12.55 4.61
N THR A 134 8.89 -12.63 5.34
CA THR A 134 8.86 -12.53 6.81
C THR A 134 9.18 -13.85 7.50
N GLN A 135 9.16 -14.95 6.76
CA GLN A 135 9.48 -16.29 7.27
C GLN A 135 9.97 -17.16 6.11
N THR A 136 10.74 -18.19 6.43
CA THR A 136 11.12 -19.24 5.47
C THR A 136 9.95 -20.18 5.25
N VAL A 137 9.64 -20.50 3.98
CA VAL A 137 8.65 -21.52 3.62
C VAL A 137 9.33 -22.59 2.78
N GLU A 138 9.37 -23.78 3.35
CA GLU A 138 9.78 -25.02 2.70
C GLU A 138 8.59 -25.96 2.54
N LEU A 139 8.53 -26.64 1.40
CA LEU A 139 7.59 -27.73 1.13
C LEU A 139 8.37 -29.03 1.15
N LYS A 140 7.88 -30.01 1.91
CA LYS A 140 8.45 -31.35 1.96
C LYS A 140 7.91 -32.22 0.84
N GLU A 141 8.71 -33.20 0.40
CA GLU A 141 8.26 -34.19 -0.57
C GLU A 141 6.98 -34.90 -0.10
N GLY A 142 6.12 -35.27 -1.06
CA GLY A 142 4.86 -35.96 -0.78
C GLY A 142 3.61 -35.31 -1.39
N PRO A 143 2.41 -35.87 -1.10
CA PRO A 143 1.17 -35.45 -1.72
C PRO A 143 0.71 -34.06 -1.25
N LEU A 144 0.41 -33.18 -2.20
CA LEU A 144 -0.17 -31.85 -2.00
C LEU A 144 -1.69 -31.90 -2.21
N GLU A 145 -2.39 -32.52 -1.27
CA GLU A 145 -3.85 -32.73 -1.33
C GLU A 145 -4.66 -31.42 -1.35
N GLN A 146 -4.07 -30.30 -0.93
CA GLN A 146 -4.68 -28.98 -1.00
C GLN A 146 -4.86 -28.46 -2.44
N PHE A 147 -4.22 -29.08 -3.43
CA PHE A 147 -4.27 -28.64 -4.83
C PHE A 147 -5.07 -29.59 -5.72
N SER A 148 -5.93 -29.01 -6.56
CA SER A 148 -6.61 -29.74 -7.61
C SER A 148 -5.62 -30.19 -8.69
N HIS A 149 -5.89 -31.34 -9.32
CA HIS A 149 -5.12 -31.86 -10.45
C HIS A 149 -4.96 -30.87 -11.61
N GLU A 150 -5.93 -29.96 -11.81
CA GLU A 150 -5.86 -28.90 -12.82
C GLU A 150 -4.77 -27.84 -12.54
N MET A 151 -4.36 -27.70 -11.28
CA MET A 151 -3.31 -26.76 -10.87
C MET A 151 -1.90 -27.32 -11.10
N GLU A 152 -1.75 -28.61 -11.41
CA GLU A 152 -0.45 -29.25 -11.60
C GLU A 152 0.42 -28.55 -12.66
N PRO A 153 -0.08 -28.26 -13.89
CA PRO A 153 0.71 -27.58 -14.90
C PRO A 153 1.08 -26.15 -14.48
N PHE A 154 0.20 -25.53 -13.69
CA PHE A 154 0.41 -24.20 -13.14
C PHE A 154 1.56 -24.20 -12.12
N LEU A 155 1.53 -25.12 -11.15
CA LEU A 155 2.55 -25.26 -10.11
C LEU A 155 3.92 -25.60 -10.72
N ARG A 156 3.96 -26.50 -11.72
CA ARG A 156 5.18 -26.80 -12.46
C ARG A 156 5.76 -25.57 -13.17
N LYS A 157 4.91 -24.70 -13.72
CA LYS A 157 5.33 -23.44 -14.35
C LYS A 157 5.87 -22.43 -13.34
N GLN A 158 5.45 -22.48 -12.08
CA GLN A 158 6.02 -21.69 -10.99
C GLN A 158 7.31 -22.31 -10.41
N GLY A 159 7.89 -23.32 -11.05
CA GLY A 159 9.18 -23.89 -10.63
C GLY A 159 9.09 -24.94 -9.51
N LEU A 160 7.87 -25.35 -9.12
CA LEU A 160 7.71 -26.44 -8.15
C LEU A 160 7.96 -27.80 -8.83
N PRO A 161 8.78 -28.69 -8.23
CA PRO A 161 9.02 -30.04 -8.73
C PRO A 161 7.80 -30.94 -8.42
N VAL A 162 6.71 -30.79 -9.17
CA VAL A 162 5.47 -31.57 -8.99
C VAL A 162 5.26 -32.62 -10.09
N ARG A 163 4.56 -33.70 -9.72
CA ARG A 163 4.09 -34.76 -10.62
C ARG A 163 2.64 -35.11 -10.27
N LEU A 164 1.85 -35.49 -11.28
CA LEU A 164 0.52 -36.05 -11.05
C LEU A 164 0.63 -37.56 -10.82
N ASN A 165 0.23 -38.04 -9.64
CA ASN A 165 0.21 -39.46 -9.28
C ASN A 165 -1.22 -39.89 -8.94
N LYS A 166 -1.83 -40.73 -9.79
CA LYS A 166 -3.23 -41.21 -9.65
C LYS A 166 -4.26 -40.10 -9.39
N GLY A 167 -4.07 -38.92 -9.99
CA GLY A 167 -4.97 -37.78 -9.83
C GLY A 167 -4.67 -36.86 -8.65
N VAL A 168 -3.66 -37.17 -7.83
CA VAL A 168 -3.16 -36.32 -6.74
C VAL A 168 -1.86 -35.63 -7.20
N VAL A 169 -1.73 -34.34 -6.89
CA VAL A 169 -0.49 -33.60 -7.15
C VAL A 169 0.52 -33.97 -6.05
N GLU A 170 1.70 -34.45 -6.42
CA GLU A 170 2.75 -34.88 -5.51
C GLU A 170 4.02 -34.09 -5.76
N LEU A 171 4.65 -33.58 -4.70
CA LEU A 171 5.95 -32.94 -4.77
C LEU A 171 7.04 -34.02 -4.80
N VAL A 172 7.88 -33.98 -5.82
CA VAL A 172 8.90 -35.01 -6.14
C VAL A 172 10.14 -34.89 -5.24
N ALA A 173 10.40 -33.70 -4.71
CA ALA A 173 11.54 -33.43 -3.82
C ALA A 173 11.23 -32.20 -2.95
N ASP A 174 11.88 -32.12 -1.79
CA ASP A 174 11.86 -30.93 -0.94
C ASP A 174 12.19 -29.67 -1.75
N HIS A 175 11.39 -28.61 -1.55
CA HIS A 175 11.53 -27.35 -2.27
C HIS A 175 11.37 -26.15 -1.35
N VAL A 176 12.38 -25.28 -1.33
CA VAL A 176 12.33 -24.02 -0.60
C VAL A 176 11.70 -22.95 -1.49
N VAL A 177 10.52 -22.47 -1.10
CA VAL A 177 9.79 -21.43 -1.84
C VAL A 177 10.40 -20.05 -1.59
N CYS A 178 10.71 -19.75 -0.33
CA CYS A 178 11.39 -18.52 0.04
C CYS A 178 12.11 -18.66 1.37
N GLU A 179 13.12 -17.83 1.59
CA GLU A 179 13.87 -17.71 2.84
C GLU A 179 13.59 -16.37 3.49
N GLU A 180 13.50 -16.36 4.82
CA GLU A 180 13.33 -15.14 5.61
C GLU A 180 14.40 -14.09 5.29
N GLY A 181 13.98 -12.83 5.15
CA GLY A 181 14.87 -11.70 4.89
C GLY A 181 15.27 -11.52 3.42
N LYS A 182 14.90 -12.44 2.51
CA LYS A 182 15.19 -12.31 1.07
C LYS A 182 13.99 -11.74 0.28
N PRO A 183 14.23 -10.98 -0.81
CA PRO A 183 13.16 -10.53 -1.69
C PRO A 183 12.53 -11.70 -2.45
N LEU A 184 11.20 -11.71 -2.51
CA LEU A 184 10.44 -12.78 -3.17
C LEU A 184 10.55 -12.69 -4.70
N SER A 185 10.83 -13.82 -5.34
CA SER A 185 10.72 -13.95 -6.80
C SER A 185 9.24 -13.92 -7.25
N PRO A 186 8.95 -13.66 -8.54
CA PRO A 186 7.60 -13.76 -9.08
C PRO A 186 6.94 -15.12 -8.82
N GLU A 187 7.71 -16.20 -9.00
CA GLU A 187 7.29 -17.58 -8.82
C GLU A 187 6.99 -17.87 -7.35
N ALA A 188 7.89 -17.44 -6.44
CA ALA A 188 7.71 -17.60 -5.00
C ALA A 188 6.46 -16.86 -4.50
N ALA A 189 6.28 -15.59 -4.89
CA ALA A 189 5.11 -14.81 -4.49
C ALA A 189 3.78 -15.44 -4.97
N HIS A 190 3.77 -16.05 -6.16
CA HIS A 190 2.59 -16.73 -6.67
C HIS A 190 2.34 -18.06 -5.96
N THR A 191 3.39 -18.85 -5.73
CA THR A 191 3.33 -20.11 -4.96
C THR A 191 2.79 -19.84 -3.56
N LEU A 192 3.29 -18.83 -2.86
CA LEU A 192 2.78 -18.42 -1.54
C LEU A 192 1.29 -18.03 -1.57
N ARG A 193 0.85 -17.35 -2.63
CA ARG A 193 -0.56 -17.02 -2.81
C ARG A 193 -1.43 -18.27 -2.94
N VAL A 194 -0.98 -19.23 -3.75
CA VAL A 194 -1.69 -20.48 -3.98
C VAL A 194 -1.68 -21.36 -2.73
N LEU A 195 -0.59 -21.35 -1.95
CA LEU A 195 -0.49 -21.98 -0.63
C LEU A 195 -1.35 -21.31 0.46
N GLY A 196 -1.90 -20.12 0.21
CA GLY A 196 -2.67 -19.39 1.22
C GLY A 196 -1.81 -18.66 2.26
N THR A 197 -0.48 -18.62 2.10
CA THR A 197 0.44 -18.01 3.06
C THR A 197 0.50 -16.50 2.87
N LYS A 198 0.08 -15.76 3.89
CA LYS A 198 0.10 -14.29 3.91
C LYS A 198 1.35 -13.80 4.63
N MET A 199 2.26 -13.17 3.88
CA MET A 199 3.54 -12.65 4.40
C MET A 199 3.66 -11.14 4.28
N ALA A 200 2.57 -10.44 3.98
CA ALA A 200 2.62 -9.01 3.80
C ALA A 200 1.50 -8.34 4.60
N THR A 201 1.92 -7.68 5.68
CA THR A 201 1.02 -7.01 6.62
C THR A 201 0.79 -5.58 6.15
N PHE A 202 -0.47 -5.25 5.87
CA PHE A 202 -0.90 -3.88 5.66
C PHE A 202 -1.15 -3.24 7.03
N ARG A 203 -0.31 -2.27 7.37
CA ARG A 203 -0.40 -1.48 8.60
C ARG A 203 -0.21 0.00 8.29
N LEU A 204 -0.86 0.84 9.08
CA LEU A 204 -0.75 2.29 9.01
C LEU A 204 0.07 2.77 10.21
N TYR A 205 0.94 3.75 9.99
CA TYR A 205 1.77 4.33 11.04
C TYR A 205 1.55 5.84 11.08
N LEU A 206 1.17 6.36 12.24
CA LEU A 206 1.06 7.80 12.47
C LEU A 206 2.45 8.42 12.50
N VAL A 207 2.63 9.52 11.78
CA VAL A 207 3.92 10.23 11.65
C VAL A 207 3.87 11.52 12.45
N CYS A 208 2.83 12.31 12.24
CA CYS A 208 2.63 13.54 12.99
C CYS A 208 1.16 13.92 13.07
N ARG A 209 0.85 14.71 14.08
CA ARG A 209 -0.46 15.26 14.38
C ARG A 209 -0.35 16.77 14.44
N TRP A 210 -1.35 17.42 13.90
CA TRP A 210 -1.58 18.85 14.01
C TRP A 210 -2.98 19.07 14.59
N SER A 211 -3.04 19.92 15.60
CA SER A 211 -4.24 20.55 16.10
C SER A 211 -4.04 22.07 16.07
N SER A 212 -5.10 22.84 16.32
CA SER A 212 -5.03 24.30 16.24
C SER A 212 -3.96 24.91 17.16
N ASP A 213 -3.68 24.25 18.29
CA ASP A 213 -2.74 24.73 19.32
C ASP A 213 -1.52 23.82 19.52
N ASP A 214 -1.49 22.64 18.91
CA ASP A 214 -0.52 21.60 19.24
C ASP A 214 0.01 20.86 18.00
N PHE A 215 1.28 20.44 18.06
CA PHE A 215 1.94 19.70 17.01
C PHE A 215 2.82 18.60 17.61
N GLU A 216 2.48 17.35 17.31
CA GLU A 216 3.14 16.18 17.87
C GLU A 216 3.73 15.31 16.76
N VAL A 217 4.89 14.72 17.01
CA VAL A 217 5.56 13.80 16.09
C VAL A 217 5.67 12.43 16.72
N TYR A 218 5.25 11.41 15.99
CA TYR A 218 5.30 10.01 16.38
C TYR A 218 6.56 9.36 15.82
N LYS A 219 7.44 8.89 16.72
CA LYS A 219 8.71 8.27 16.34
C LYS A 219 8.54 6.99 15.52
N GLU A 220 7.49 6.20 15.81
CA GLU A 220 7.21 4.94 15.11
C GLU A 220 6.94 5.17 13.62
N GLY A 221 6.01 6.06 13.26
CA GLY A 221 5.77 6.37 11.85
C GLY A 221 6.91 7.12 11.19
N LEU A 222 7.71 7.90 11.93
CA LEU A 222 8.89 8.55 11.37
C LEU A 222 9.94 7.51 10.91
N ALA A 223 10.12 6.42 11.66
CA ALA A 223 11.01 5.33 11.27
C ALA A 223 10.56 4.64 9.97
N HIS A 224 9.25 4.57 9.72
CA HIS A 224 8.69 4.00 8.50
C HIS A 224 8.62 4.99 7.33
N LEU A 225 8.80 6.30 7.57
CA LEU A 225 8.70 7.37 6.56
C LEU A 225 9.80 7.32 5.47
N GLY A 226 10.82 6.48 5.63
CA GLY A 226 11.96 6.34 4.71
C GLY A 226 12.23 4.91 4.22
N GLY A 227 11.32 3.96 4.48
CA GLY A 227 11.53 2.54 4.18
C GLY A 227 11.35 2.14 2.70
N GLU A 228 10.95 3.05 1.82
CA GLU A 228 10.79 2.79 0.38
C GLU A 228 11.62 3.79 -0.45
N GLU A 229 12.95 3.69 -0.37
CA GLU A 229 13.83 4.09 -1.47
C GLU A 229 14.52 2.84 -2.03
N ALA A 230 14.02 2.38 -3.19
CA ALA A 230 14.75 1.80 -4.32
C ALA A 230 13.90 0.76 -5.07
N ASP A 231 12.91 1.21 -5.84
CA ASP A 231 12.56 0.53 -7.09
C ASP A 231 12.03 1.54 -8.12
N GLU A 232 12.93 2.43 -8.55
CA GLU A 232 12.78 3.10 -9.85
C GLU A 232 13.59 2.28 -10.86
N SER A 233 12.89 1.38 -11.52
CA SER A 233 13.23 0.71 -12.77
C SER A 233 14.02 1.59 -13.74
N SER A 234 15.18 1.08 -14.19
CA SER A 234 15.80 1.43 -15.47
C SER A 234 15.32 0.49 -16.57
#